data_AF-A0AAV2BCP6-F1
#
_entry.id   AF-A0AAV2BCP6-F1
#
_cell.length_a   1.000
_cell.length_b   1.000
_cell.length_c   1.000
_cell.angle_alpha   90.00
_cell.angle_beta   90.00
_cell.angle_gamma   90.00
#
_symmetry.space_group_name_H-M   'P 1'
#
loop_
_entity.id
_entity.type
_entity.pdbx_description
1 polymer ?
#
loop_
_entity_poly.entity_id
_entity_poly.type
_entity_poly.pdbx_seq_one_letter_code
_entity_poly.pdbx_strand_id
1 'polypeptide(L)'
;FLKYEDTVYYTENAYEQYKTRLFPIIREENGLEEISKPENQISKSRLYRILQIIFIFLHHKYYHYYRELFDLPDTLEALRLVWRSIRDSFVSLQEMNDAYGHFFPTEILSEAHSFYEETIHQTVSCRKPQSLTQYCKCVIRKSLYNSKQWLPNGIKHLNLPPRFKSFLNLERDHLRPQNFQAH
;
A
#
# COMPACT_ATOMS: atom_id res chain seq x y z
N PHE A 1 -14.28 0.05 -11.44
CA PHE A 1 -13.18 0.74 -12.15
C PHE A 1 -12.49 1.71 -11.21
N LEU A 2 -11.48 1.25 -10.48
CA LEU A 2 -10.56 2.12 -9.77
C LEU A 2 -9.80 2.93 -10.82
N LYS A 3 -10.13 4.22 -10.95
CA LYS A 3 -9.32 5.15 -11.74
C LYS A 3 -7.92 5.11 -11.15
N TYR A 4 -6.96 4.64 -11.94
CA TYR A 4 -5.53 4.69 -11.67
C TYR A 4 -5.03 6.14 -11.72
N GLU A 5 -5.59 7.01 -10.89
CA GLU A 5 -4.97 8.28 -10.58
C GLU A 5 -3.75 7.97 -9.71
N ASP A 6 -2.60 8.54 -10.05
CA ASP A 6 -1.36 8.46 -9.26
C ASP A 6 -1.46 9.35 -8.00
N THR A 7 -2.65 9.40 -7.41
CA THR A 7 -3.04 10.24 -6.29
C THR A 7 -4.02 9.48 -5.41
N VAL A 8 -3.54 8.42 -4.76
CA VAL A 8 -4.20 7.90 -3.56
C VAL A 8 -3.75 8.76 -2.37
N TYR A 9 -4.13 10.05 -2.41
CA TYR A 9 -3.92 10.91 -1.25
C TYR A 9 -5.00 10.63 -0.23
N TYR A 10 -4.60 9.98 0.85
CA TYR A 10 -5.44 9.69 1.99
C TYR A 10 -5.86 10.99 2.67
N THR A 11 -7.16 11.24 2.65
CA THR A 11 -7.76 12.40 3.32
C THR A 11 -8.02 12.08 4.79
N GLU A 12 -8.08 13.12 5.62
CA GLU A 12 -8.49 12.99 7.02
C GLU A 12 -9.89 12.36 7.15
N ASN A 13 -10.79 12.63 6.21
CA ASN A 13 -12.10 11.99 6.14
C ASN A 13 -12.02 10.46 5.97
N ALA A 14 -11.15 9.96 5.07
CA ALA A 14 -10.97 8.52 4.91
C ALA A 14 -10.41 7.88 6.19
N TYR A 15 -9.50 8.57 6.86
CA TYR A 15 -8.93 8.13 8.14
C TYR A 15 -9.99 8.00 9.24
N GLU A 16 -10.84 9.02 9.42
CA GLU A 16 -11.92 8.99 10.42
C GLU A 16 -12.98 7.91 10.12
N GLN A 17 -13.25 7.64 8.83
CA GLN A 17 -14.10 6.53 8.43
C GLN A 17 -13.48 5.18 8.80
N TYR A 18 -12.18 4.99 8.60
CA TYR A 18 -11.49 3.76 9.00
C TYR A 18 -11.52 3.59 10.52
N LYS A 19 -11.24 4.64 11.29
CA LYS A 19 -11.37 4.61 12.75
C LYS A 19 -12.75 4.16 13.19
N THR A 20 -13.80 4.78 12.66
CA THR A 20 -15.19 4.49 13.03
C THR A 20 -15.57 3.04 12.72
N ARG A 21 -15.08 2.48 11.61
CA ARG A 21 -15.35 1.09 11.22
C ARG A 21 -14.53 0.06 11.99
N LEU A 22 -13.35 0.44 12.48
CA LEU A 22 -12.49 -0.40 13.32
C LEU A 22 -12.89 -0.35 14.79
N PHE A 23 -13.56 0.72 15.22
CA PHE A 23 -13.98 0.92 16.60
C PHE A 23 -14.73 -0.27 17.22
N PRO A 24 -15.66 -0.96 16.53
CA PRO A 24 -16.33 -2.14 17.09
C PRO A 24 -15.35 -3.30 17.35
N ILE A 25 -14.36 -3.49 16.48
CA ILE A 25 -13.35 -4.57 16.58
C ILE A 25 -12.38 -4.28 17.73
N ILE A 26 -11.95 -3.02 17.85
CA ILE A 26 -11.03 -2.57 18.91
C ILE A 26 -11.72 -2.57 20.29
N ARG A 27 -13.01 -2.23 20.34
CA ARG A 27 -13.79 -2.14 21.58
C ARG A 27 -14.03 -3.49 22.26
N GLU A 28 -14.10 -4.59 21.50
CA GLU A 28 -14.19 -5.94 22.09
C GLU A 28 -12.87 -6.38 22.73
N GLU A 29 -11.72 -5.86 22.29
CA GLU A 29 -10.41 -6.30 22.77
C GLU A 29 -9.83 -5.41 23.91
N ASN A 30 -9.95 -4.08 23.89
CA ASN A 30 -9.08 -3.23 24.72
C ASN A 30 -9.73 -2.11 25.55
N GLY A 31 -11.06 -1.96 25.57
CA GLY A 31 -11.68 -0.85 26.30
C GLY A 31 -11.35 0.53 25.69
N LEU A 32 -12.12 1.54 26.09
CA LEU A 32 -12.16 2.87 25.47
C LEU A 32 -10.86 3.67 25.69
N GLU A 33 -9.84 3.47 24.87
CA GLU A 33 -8.86 4.52 24.60
C GLU A 33 -9.04 5.01 23.17
N GLU A 34 -9.39 6.30 23.06
CA GLU A 34 -9.40 7.04 21.80
C GLU A 34 -8.08 6.79 21.07
N ILE A 35 -8.10 6.63 19.75
CA ILE A 35 -6.87 6.55 18.93
C ILE A 35 -6.15 7.89 19.00
N SER A 36 -5.42 8.09 20.10
CA SER A 36 -4.59 9.25 20.36
C SER A 36 -3.33 9.13 19.49
N LYS A 37 -2.88 10.28 18.97
CA LYS A 37 -1.79 10.31 18.00
C LYS A 37 -0.51 9.85 18.68
N PRO A 38 0.29 8.94 18.09
CA PRO A 38 1.65 8.74 18.56
C PRO A 38 2.40 10.06 18.36
N GLU A 39 2.67 10.75 19.47
CA GLU A 39 3.38 12.01 19.46
C GLU A 39 4.85 11.78 19.06
N ASN A 40 5.22 12.39 17.92
CA ASN A 40 6.54 12.98 17.63
C ASN A 40 7.51 12.35 16.61
N GLN A 41 7.19 11.31 15.83
CA GLN A 41 8.13 10.85 14.76
C GLN A 41 7.52 10.49 13.39
N ILE A 42 6.19 10.31 13.31
CA ILE A 42 5.53 9.82 12.10
C ILE A 42 4.59 10.88 11.54
N SER A 43 4.67 11.16 10.23
CA SER A 43 3.77 12.13 9.59
C SER A 43 2.32 11.64 9.60
N LYS A 44 1.34 12.56 9.63
CA LYS A 44 -0.08 12.21 9.55
C LYS A 44 -0.41 11.30 8.36
N SER A 45 0.11 11.62 7.18
CA SER A 45 -0.08 10.82 5.97
C SER A 45 0.43 9.38 6.11
N ARG A 46 1.51 9.19 6.87
CA ARG A 46 2.10 7.89 7.15
C ARG A 46 1.24 7.09 8.13
N LEU A 47 0.72 7.73 9.18
CA LEU A 47 -0.23 7.09 10.12
C LEU A 47 -1.51 6.63 9.43
N TYR A 48 -2.05 7.44 8.52
CA TYR A 48 -3.26 7.10 7.76
C TYR A 48 -3.04 5.87 6.90
N ARG A 49 -1.86 5.78 6.31
CA ARG A 49 -1.46 4.68 5.47
C ARG A 49 -1.29 3.38 6.23
N ILE A 50 -0.66 3.43 7.41
CA ILE A 50 -0.54 2.28 8.30
C ILE A 50 -1.93 1.79 8.70
N LEU A 51 -2.82 2.69 9.12
CA LEU A 51 -4.20 2.32 9.50
C LEU A 51 -4.96 1.69 8.34
N GLN A 52 -4.76 2.17 7.12
CA GLN A 52 -5.41 1.61 5.95
C GLN A 52 -4.97 0.15 5.70
N ILE A 53 -3.68 -0.16 5.84
CA ILE A 53 -3.17 -1.54 5.71
C ILE A 53 -3.90 -2.44 6.72
N ILE A 54 -3.92 -2.02 7.99
CA ILE A 54 -4.58 -2.75 9.07
C ILE A 54 -6.08 -2.90 8.77
N PHE A 55 -6.75 -1.83 8.33
CA PHE A 55 -8.17 -1.85 7.98
C PHE A 55 -8.48 -2.86 6.87
N ILE A 56 -7.71 -2.83 5.78
CA ILE A 56 -7.90 -3.75 4.66
C ILE A 56 -7.69 -5.20 5.11
N PHE A 57 -6.64 -5.45 5.90
CA PHE A 57 -6.35 -6.76 6.46
C PHE A 57 -7.49 -7.26 7.35
N LEU A 58 -7.95 -6.45 8.32
CA LEU A 58 -9.03 -6.84 9.23
C LEU A 58 -10.35 -7.04 8.48
N HIS A 59 -10.63 -6.19 7.50
CA HIS A 59 -11.80 -6.36 6.64
C HIS A 59 -11.72 -7.68 5.87
N HIS A 60 -10.55 -8.02 5.32
CA HIS A 60 -10.31 -9.30 4.64
C HIS A 60 -10.44 -10.51 5.58
N LYS A 61 -9.87 -10.43 6.79
CA LYS A 61 -9.81 -11.54 7.76
C LYS A 61 -11.15 -11.84 8.43
N TYR A 62 -11.93 -10.80 8.77
CA TYR A 62 -13.14 -10.96 9.60
C TYR A 62 -14.44 -10.76 8.83
N TYR A 63 -14.45 -9.97 7.75
CA TYR A 63 -15.66 -9.69 6.99
C TYR A 63 -15.72 -10.55 5.71
N HIS A 64 -15.75 -11.86 5.89
CA HIS A 64 -15.96 -12.83 4.81
C HIS A 64 -17.37 -12.75 4.18
N TYR A 65 -18.32 -12.05 4.81
CA TYR A 65 -19.72 -12.01 4.39
C TYR A 65 -19.94 -11.24 3.07
N TYR A 66 -19.05 -10.33 2.67
CA TYR A 66 -19.18 -9.55 1.42
C TYR A 66 -18.39 -10.14 0.23
N ARG A 67 -17.90 -11.39 0.34
CA ARG A 67 -17.13 -12.07 -0.71
C ARG A 67 -17.87 -12.19 -2.05
N GLU A 68 -19.20 -12.14 -2.03
CA GLU A 68 -20.03 -12.24 -3.23
C GLU A 68 -19.99 -10.98 -4.11
N LEU A 69 -19.49 -9.85 -3.61
CA LEU A 69 -19.50 -8.56 -4.33
C LEU A 69 -18.16 -8.19 -4.98
N PHE A 70 -17.05 -8.85 -4.60
CA PHE A 70 -15.72 -8.53 -5.14
C PHE A 70 -14.85 -9.78 -5.29
N ASP A 71 -14.27 -9.97 -6.48
CA ASP A 71 -13.28 -11.02 -6.68
C ASP A 71 -12.02 -10.71 -5.86
N LEU A 72 -11.67 -11.62 -4.94
CA LEU A 72 -10.57 -11.43 -3.99
C LEU A 72 -9.22 -11.21 -4.72
N PRO A 73 -8.86 -12.00 -5.75
CA PRO A 73 -7.73 -11.73 -6.64
C PRO A 73 -7.68 -10.31 -7.20
N ASP A 74 -8.80 -9.77 -7.69
CA ASP A 74 -8.85 -8.43 -8.28
C ASP A 74 -8.63 -7.34 -7.23
N THR A 75 -9.15 -7.54 -6.03
CA THR A 75 -8.97 -6.62 -4.90
C THR A 75 -7.51 -6.58 -4.46
N LEU A 76 -6.88 -7.75 -4.31
CA LEU A 76 -5.46 -7.86 -3.96
C LEU A 76 -4.57 -7.27 -5.06
N GLU A 77 -4.92 -7.48 -6.33
CA GLU A 77 -4.19 -6.92 -7.46
C GLU A 77 -4.30 -5.40 -7.53
N ALA A 78 -5.50 -4.85 -7.31
CA ALA A 78 -5.71 -3.42 -7.24
C ALA A 78 -4.90 -2.79 -6.09
N LEU A 79 -4.87 -3.43 -4.92
CA LEU A 79 -4.05 -3.01 -3.78
C LEU A 79 -2.57 -3.02 -4.15
N ARG A 80 -2.05 -4.13 -4.70
CA ARG A 80 -0.67 -4.22 -5.17
C ARG A 80 -0.32 -3.05 -6.11
N LEU A 81 -1.19 -2.76 -7.08
CA LEU A 81 -0.97 -1.69 -8.05
C LEU A 81 -0.94 -0.30 -7.42
N VAL A 82 -1.84 -0.03 -6.45
CA VAL A 82 -1.84 1.20 -5.66
C VAL A 82 -0.52 1.33 -4.91
N TRP A 83 -0.15 0.33 -4.11
CA TRP A 83 1.05 0.38 -3.27
C TRP A 83 2.34 0.50 -4.07
N ARG A 84 2.41 -0.13 -5.25
CA ARG A 84 3.58 -0.03 -6.13
C ARG A 84 3.68 1.28 -6.92
N SER A 85 2.63 2.11 -6.91
CA SER A 85 2.61 3.44 -7.54
C SER A 85 3.06 4.54 -6.57
N ILE A 86 3.21 4.25 -5.27
CA ILE A 86 3.57 5.26 -4.27
C ILE A 86 5.09 5.41 -4.15
N ARG A 87 5.55 6.65 -3.98
CA ARG A 87 6.97 7.03 -3.80
C ARG A 87 7.50 6.86 -2.39
N ASP A 88 6.62 6.75 -1.41
CA ASP A 88 7.02 6.70 0.00
C ASP A 88 7.67 5.35 0.32
N SER A 89 8.61 5.33 1.27
CA SER A 89 9.23 4.10 1.76
C SER A 89 8.17 3.07 2.14
N PHE A 90 8.44 1.77 1.96
CA PHE A 90 7.53 0.73 2.45
C PHE A 90 7.39 0.79 3.97
N VAL A 91 6.24 0.35 4.50
CA VAL A 91 5.95 0.34 5.94
C VAL A 91 6.60 -0.87 6.58
N SER A 92 7.45 -0.67 7.59
CA SER A 92 8.01 -1.79 8.37
C SER A 92 7.06 -2.23 9.50
N LEU A 93 7.23 -3.46 9.98
CA LEU A 93 6.51 -3.96 11.16
C LEU A 93 6.79 -3.09 12.40
N GLN A 94 8.03 -2.62 12.56
CA GLN A 94 8.36 -1.69 13.65
C GLN A 94 7.54 -0.40 13.56
N GLU A 95 7.42 0.21 12.37
CA GLU A 95 6.59 1.41 12.19
C GLU A 95 5.11 1.14 12.50
N MET A 96 4.60 -0.06 12.20
CA MET A 96 3.22 -0.44 12.56
C MET A 96 3.04 -0.55 14.08
N ASN A 97 3.97 -1.21 14.76
CA ASN A 97 3.96 -1.35 16.22
C ASN A 97 4.13 0.00 16.93
N ASP A 98 5.06 0.84 16.48
CA ASP A 98 5.26 2.18 17.04
C ASP A 98 4.00 3.05 16.90
N ALA A 99 3.26 2.87 15.80
CA ALA A 99 2.07 3.67 15.50
C ALA A 99 0.79 3.17 16.20
N TYR A 100 0.57 1.86 16.25
CA TYR A 100 -0.70 1.27 16.69
C TYR A 100 -0.57 0.05 17.61
N GLY A 101 0.64 -0.28 18.10
CA GLY A 101 0.89 -1.42 18.99
C GLY A 101 0.22 -1.31 20.36
N HIS A 102 -0.23 -0.12 20.75
CA HIS A 102 -1.05 0.09 21.95
C HIS A 102 -2.55 -0.18 21.70
N PHE A 103 -2.99 -0.23 20.44
CA PHE A 103 -4.38 -0.48 20.07
C PHE A 103 -4.64 -1.91 19.60
N PHE A 104 -3.67 -2.52 18.91
CA PHE A 104 -3.81 -3.85 18.35
C PHE A 104 -2.79 -4.80 18.98
N PRO A 105 -3.18 -6.07 19.23
CA PRO A 105 -2.24 -7.12 19.61
C PRO A 105 -1.09 -7.22 18.61
N THR A 106 0.10 -7.55 19.11
CA THR A 106 1.31 -7.70 18.28
C THR A 106 1.11 -8.74 17.18
N GLU A 107 0.35 -9.79 17.47
CA GLU A 107 0.00 -10.87 16.53
C GLU A 107 -0.80 -10.32 15.34
N ILE A 108 -1.80 -9.47 15.60
CA ILE A 108 -2.63 -8.84 14.57
C ILE A 108 -1.77 -7.92 13.69
N LEU A 109 -0.88 -7.14 14.28
CA LEU A 109 0.02 -6.26 13.52
C LEU A 109 1.04 -7.05 12.70
N SER A 110 1.56 -8.16 13.22
CA SER A 110 2.46 -9.04 12.50
C SER A 110 1.76 -9.67 11.29
N GLU A 111 0.55 -10.20 11.47
CA GLU A 111 -0.22 -10.78 10.37
C GLU A 111 -0.62 -9.73 9.32
N ALA A 112 -1.03 -8.53 9.76
CA ALA A 112 -1.34 -7.42 8.86
C ALA A 112 -0.11 -7.00 8.04
N HIS A 113 1.08 -7.01 8.66
CA HIS A 113 2.34 -6.74 7.97
C HIS A 113 2.71 -7.83 6.98
N SER A 114 2.57 -9.11 7.34
CA SER A 114 2.77 -10.23 6.40
C SER A 114 1.81 -10.16 5.21
N PHE A 115 0.53 -9.89 5.45
CA PHE A 115 -0.46 -9.67 4.39
C PHE A 115 -0.07 -8.52 3.45
N TYR A 116 0.46 -7.44 4.03
CA TYR A 116 0.98 -6.32 3.25
C TYR A 116 2.19 -6.70 2.40
N GLU A 117 3.20 -7.36 2.99
CA GLU A 117 4.39 -7.82 2.26
C GLU A 117 4.05 -8.76 1.10
N GLU A 118 3.12 -9.68 1.33
CA GLU A 118 2.58 -10.57 0.30
C GLU A 118 1.92 -9.76 -0.83
N THR A 119 1.10 -8.77 -0.47
CA THR A 119 0.41 -7.89 -1.42
C THR A 119 1.40 -7.11 -2.28
N ILE A 120 2.49 -6.60 -1.72
CA ILE A 120 3.48 -5.81 -2.47
C ILE A 120 4.60 -6.67 -3.09
N HIS A 121 4.63 -7.97 -2.80
CA HIS A 121 5.70 -8.93 -3.14
C HIS A 121 7.10 -8.43 -2.76
N GLN A 122 7.23 -7.88 -1.56
CA GLN A 122 8.48 -7.31 -1.07
C GLN A 122 8.58 -7.49 0.44
N THR A 123 9.69 -8.07 0.88
CA THR A 123 10.05 -8.11 2.30
C THR A 123 10.59 -6.75 2.74
N VAL A 124 10.11 -6.25 3.87
CA VAL A 124 10.32 -4.92 4.44
C VAL A 124 10.80 -5.07 5.89
N SER A 125 12.11 -5.31 6.04
CA SER A 125 12.72 -5.44 7.37
C SER A 125 12.87 -4.10 8.11
N CYS A 126 13.04 -2.99 7.38
CA CYS A 126 13.17 -1.67 7.99
C CYS A 126 12.84 -0.56 6.98
N ARG A 127 12.61 0.64 7.51
CA ARG A 127 12.36 1.83 6.70
C ARG A 127 13.62 2.18 5.90
N LYS A 128 13.58 1.96 4.59
CA LYS A 128 14.64 2.34 3.67
C LYS A 128 14.11 3.30 2.59
N PRO A 129 14.93 4.25 2.12
CA PRO A 129 14.65 4.97 0.88
C PRO A 129 14.35 3.96 -0.23
N GLN A 130 13.35 4.26 -1.08
CA GLN A 130 13.09 3.44 -2.25
C GLN A 130 14.31 3.44 -3.17
N SER A 131 14.52 2.34 -3.90
CA SER A 131 15.57 2.28 -4.90
C SER A 131 15.38 3.38 -5.95
N LEU A 132 16.48 3.85 -6.55
CA LEU A 132 16.42 4.82 -7.64
C LEU A 132 15.49 4.36 -8.76
N THR A 133 15.49 3.05 -9.07
CA THR A 133 14.60 2.45 -10.07
C THR A 133 13.13 2.64 -9.72
N GLN A 134 12.74 2.41 -8.47
CA GLN A 134 11.37 2.59 -8.01
C GLN A 134 10.98 4.09 -7.99
N TYR A 135 11.90 4.97 -7.60
CA TYR A 135 11.70 6.42 -7.69
C TYR A 135 11.46 6.86 -9.14
N CYS A 136 12.36 6.50 -10.06
CA CYS A 136 12.24 6.81 -11.49
C CYS A 136 10.92 6.30 -12.08
N LYS A 137 10.48 5.09 -11.69
CA LYS A 137 9.18 4.54 -12.10
C LYS A 137 8.03 5.48 -11.75
N CYS A 138 7.97 5.93 -10.50
CA CYS A 138 6.91 6.80 -10.01
C CYS A 138 7.01 8.22 -10.59
N VAL A 139 8.22 8.68 -10.94
CA VAL A 139 8.42 9.96 -11.64
C VAL A 139 7.90 9.90 -13.06
N ILE A 140 8.26 8.86 -13.83
CA ILE A 140 7.81 8.68 -15.20
C ILE A 140 6.29 8.52 -15.26
N ARG A 141 5.72 7.65 -14.42
CA ARG A 141 4.26 7.43 -14.38
C ARG A 141 3.51 8.73 -14.05
N LYS A 142 3.96 9.49 -13.05
CA LYS A 142 3.35 10.79 -12.72
C LYS A 142 3.45 11.79 -13.87
N SER A 143 4.59 11.83 -14.58
CA SER A 143 4.78 12.72 -15.72
C SER A 143 3.80 12.41 -16.87
N LEU A 144 3.62 11.12 -17.19
CA LEU A 144 2.64 10.67 -18.19
C LEU A 144 1.21 11.02 -17.78
N TYR A 145 0.86 10.78 -16.51
CA TYR A 145 -0.44 11.14 -15.96
C TYR A 145 -0.71 12.65 -16.05
N ASN A 146 0.26 13.48 -15.62
CA ASN A 146 0.16 14.95 -15.71
C ASN A 146 0.03 15.45 -17.15
N SER A 147 0.62 14.72 -18.10
CA SER A 147 0.51 14.97 -19.54
C SER A 147 -0.80 14.47 -20.14
N LYS A 148 -1.77 14.05 -19.30
CA LYS A 148 -3.08 13.49 -19.68
C LYS A 148 -2.99 12.24 -20.56
N GLN A 149 -1.88 11.50 -20.48
CA GLN A 149 -1.72 10.26 -21.21
C GLN A 149 -2.21 9.09 -20.35
N TRP A 150 -3.11 8.28 -20.88
CA TRP A 150 -3.49 7.03 -20.23
C TRP A 150 -2.27 6.12 -20.12
N LEU A 151 -1.91 5.71 -18.90
CA LEU A 151 -0.60 5.13 -18.58
C LEU A 151 -0.15 4.00 -19.52
N PRO A 152 -0.94 2.93 -19.77
CA PRO A 152 -0.52 1.88 -20.68
C PRO A 152 -0.25 2.39 -22.10
N ASN A 153 -1.04 3.35 -22.60
CA ASN A 153 -0.78 3.96 -23.91
C ASN A 153 0.42 4.88 -23.85
N GLY A 154 0.53 5.79 -22.88
CA GLY A 154 1.67 6.68 -22.73
C GLY A 154 3.00 5.91 -22.67
N ILE A 155 3.03 4.81 -21.91
CA ILE A 155 4.20 3.92 -21.82
C ILE A 155 4.52 3.23 -23.16
N LYS A 156 3.50 2.81 -23.94
CA LYS A 156 3.72 2.21 -25.27
C LYS A 156 4.44 3.16 -26.23
N HIS A 157 4.16 4.46 -26.14
CA HIS A 157 4.81 5.51 -26.96
C HIS A 157 6.23 5.85 -26.51
N LEU A 158 6.66 5.40 -25.33
CA LEU A 158 8.06 5.53 -24.94
C LEU A 158 8.91 4.57 -25.78
N ASN A 159 10.01 5.04 -26.36
CA ASN A 159 10.99 4.22 -27.08
C ASN A 159 11.87 3.42 -26.12
N LEU A 160 11.25 2.68 -25.20
CA LEU A 160 11.92 1.88 -24.18
C LEU A 160 11.88 0.38 -24.52
N PRO A 161 12.91 -0.38 -24.13
CA PRO A 161 12.88 -1.85 -24.18
C PRO A 161 11.65 -2.45 -23.47
N PRO A 162 11.10 -3.59 -23.93
CA PRO A 162 9.89 -4.20 -23.38
C PRO A 162 9.92 -4.37 -21.86
N ARG A 163 11.06 -4.81 -21.30
CA ARG A 163 11.25 -4.97 -19.84
C ARG A 163 10.95 -3.70 -19.04
N PHE A 164 11.32 -2.52 -19.56
CA PHE A 164 11.06 -1.26 -18.88
C PHE A 164 9.62 -0.82 -19.03
N LYS A 165 8.98 -1.12 -20.16
CA LYS A 165 7.54 -0.89 -20.36
C LYS A 165 6.72 -1.72 -19.37
N SER A 166 7.02 -3.01 -19.25
CA SER A 166 6.37 -3.90 -18.29
C SER A 166 6.62 -3.49 -16.84
N PHE A 167 7.84 -3.07 -16.50
CA PHE A 167 8.14 -2.50 -15.19
C PHE A 167 7.33 -1.23 -14.89
N LEU A 168 7.22 -0.31 -15.86
CA LEU A 168 6.41 0.90 -15.75
C LEU A 168 4.91 0.57 -15.68
N ASN A 169 4.44 -0.51 -16.31
CA ASN A 169 3.07 -1.02 -16.23
C ASN A 169 2.77 -1.77 -14.92
N LEU A 170 3.78 -1.98 -14.07
CA LEU A 170 3.66 -2.73 -12.81
C LEU A 170 3.34 -4.22 -12.99
N GLU A 171 3.68 -4.81 -14.13
CA GLU A 171 3.47 -6.23 -14.42
C GLU A 171 4.21 -7.15 -13.41
N ARG A 172 3.73 -8.39 -13.24
CA ARG A 172 4.17 -9.32 -12.19
C ARG A 172 5.58 -9.90 -12.46
N ASP A 173 5.97 -10.09 -13.72
CA ASP A 173 7.11 -10.96 -14.08
C ASP A 173 8.51 -10.34 -13.93
N HIS A 174 8.61 -9.02 -13.77
CA HIS A 174 9.91 -8.32 -13.67
C HIS A 174 10.32 -7.96 -12.24
N LEU A 175 9.76 -8.66 -11.26
CA LEU A 175 9.92 -8.37 -9.83
C LEU A 175 11.14 -8.99 -9.17
N ARG A 176 11.87 -9.91 -9.84
CA ARG A 176 13.07 -10.51 -9.25
C ARG A 176 14.30 -9.61 -9.46
N PRO A 177 15.06 -9.28 -8.41
CA PRO A 177 16.35 -8.56 -8.52
C PRO A 177 17.34 -9.24 -9.49
N GLN A 178 17.22 -10.55 -9.65
CA GLN A 178 17.99 -11.38 -10.57
C GLN A 178 17.80 -10.99 -12.04
N ASN A 179 16.68 -10.35 -12.39
CA ASN A 179 16.39 -9.91 -13.76
C ASN A 179 17.09 -8.60 -14.15
N PHE A 180 17.88 -8.00 -13.25
CA PHE A 180 18.66 -6.78 -13.49
C PHE A 180 20.15 -7.05 -13.73
N GLN A 181 20.59 -8.31 -13.79
CA GLN A 181 21.95 -8.64 -14.20
C GLN A 181 22.05 -8.61 -15.73
N ALA A 182 22.98 -7.83 -16.25
CA ALA A 182 23.26 -7.74 -17.68
C ALA A 182 23.95 -9.03 -18.14
N HIS A 183 23.38 -9.68 -19.16
CA HIS A 183 24.13 -10.54 -20.08
C HIS A 183 24.66 -9.67 -21.22
#